data_AF-A0A525JJG4-F1
#
_entry.id   AF-A0A525JJG4-F1
#
_cell.length_a   1.000
_cell.length_b   1.000
_cell.length_c   1.000
_cell.angle_alpha   90.00
_cell.angle_beta   90.00
_cell.angle_gamma   90.00
#
_symmetry.space_group_name_H-M   'P 1'
#
loop_
_entity.id
_entity.type
_entity.pdbx_description
1 polymer ?
#
loop_
_entity_poly.entity_id
_entity_poly.type
_entity_poly.pdbx_seq_one_letter_code
_entity_poly.pdbx_strand_id
1 'polypeptide(L)'
;PYDRRFFRRDVAIPALGFDVFLDEANTEFTSAERIGRYISDRAVGQVLLDRIRQSGRPSLFYAVTMENHGPWTDIDNYLEHVYNSDRLLGMVIESLDDSGRDYVLAFFGDHRPALRNVASRGETPFVILRNIAPTSSVPPVTVSAAQLNELLITAITS
;
A
#
# COMPACT_ATOMS: atom_id res chain seq x y z
N PRO A 1 8.86 -0.25 -4.17
CA PRO A 1 9.59 -0.50 -5.44
C PRO A 1 10.54 0.67 -5.82
N TYR A 2 11.51 0.96 -4.95
CA TYR A 2 12.56 1.96 -5.16
C TYR A 2 13.81 1.54 -4.38
N ASP A 3 14.96 2.15 -4.62
CA ASP A 3 16.21 1.86 -3.91
C ASP A 3 16.03 1.66 -2.40
N ARG A 4 16.41 0.46 -1.91
CA ARG A 4 16.30 0.07 -0.50
C ARG A 4 17.03 0.98 0.48
N ARG A 5 18.06 1.71 0.05
CA ARG A 5 18.86 2.60 0.91
C ARG A 5 18.14 3.91 1.17
N PHE A 6 17.12 4.25 0.37
CA PHE A 6 16.30 5.42 0.59
C PHE A 6 15.63 5.34 1.97
N PHE A 7 15.78 6.39 2.78
CA PHE A 7 15.41 6.42 4.20
C PHE A 7 16.02 5.30 5.07
N ARG A 8 17.17 4.73 4.67
CA ARG A 8 17.87 3.63 5.37
C ARG A 8 16.98 2.41 5.62
N ARG A 9 16.05 2.11 4.71
CA ARG A 9 15.14 0.96 4.84
C ARG A 9 15.90 -0.37 4.80
N ASP A 10 17.06 -0.41 4.14
CA ASP A 10 18.00 -1.53 4.17
C ASP A 10 18.47 -1.93 5.57
N VAL A 11 18.49 -0.98 6.51
CA VAL A 11 18.78 -1.24 7.93
C VAL A 11 17.50 -1.36 8.76
N ALA A 12 16.53 -0.47 8.52
CA ALA A 12 15.33 -0.38 9.35
C ALA A 12 14.39 -1.59 9.17
N ILE A 13 14.16 -2.06 7.94
CA ILE A 13 13.21 -3.14 7.67
C ILE A 13 13.64 -4.46 8.32
N PRO A 14 14.91 -4.90 8.22
CA PRO A 14 15.38 -6.06 8.98
C PRO A 14 15.29 -5.87 10.51
N ALA A 15 15.61 -4.68 11.02
CA ALA A 15 15.52 -4.39 12.46
C ALA A 15 14.08 -4.42 13.00
N LEU A 16 13.09 -4.18 12.14
CA LEU A 16 11.66 -4.34 12.44
C LEU A 16 11.19 -5.81 12.39
N GLY A 17 12.05 -6.75 12.00
CA GLY A 17 11.76 -8.18 11.99
C GLY A 17 11.12 -8.70 10.70
N PHE A 18 11.19 -7.95 9.59
CA PHE A 18 10.73 -8.47 8.29
C PHE A 18 11.72 -9.50 7.75
N ASP A 19 11.21 -10.69 7.39
CA ASP A 19 11.98 -11.78 6.80
C ASP A 19 12.50 -11.44 5.38
N VAL A 20 11.70 -10.69 4.61
CA VAL A 20 11.92 -10.42 3.18
C VAL A 20 11.69 -8.95 2.89
N PHE A 21 12.62 -8.32 2.16
CA PHE A 21 12.50 -6.96 1.67
C PHE A 21 12.78 -6.89 0.16
N LEU A 22 11.77 -6.52 -0.61
CA LEU A 22 11.84 -6.37 -2.06
C LEU A 22 11.93 -4.89 -2.44
N ASP A 23 12.96 -4.54 -3.22
CA ASP A 23 13.18 -3.19 -3.76
C ASP A 23 13.14 -3.20 -5.29
N GLU A 24 13.35 -2.05 -5.95
CA GLU A 24 13.24 -1.99 -7.41
C GLU A 24 14.27 -2.84 -8.18
N ALA A 25 15.40 -3.16 -7.54
CA ALA A 25 16.44 -3.99 -8.14
C ALA A 25 16.15 -5.48 -8.05
N ASN A 26 15.07 -5.88 -7.37
CA ASN A 26 14.68 -7.28 -7.27
C ASN A 26 14.25 -7.84 -8.64
N THR A 27 14.58 -9.11 -8.91
CA THR A 27 14.25 -9.79 -10.17
C THR A 27 12.75 -9.85 -10.47
N GLU A 28 11.90 -9.84 -9.43
CA GLU A 28 10.44 -9.78 -9.59
C GLU A 28 9.95 -8.48 -10.24
N PHE A 29 10.78 -7.43 -10.23
CA PHE A 29 10.48 -6.16 -10.88
C PHE A 29 11.23 -5.94 -12.20
N THR A 30 12.01 -6.91 -12.70
CA THR A 30 12.85 -6.73 -13.90
C THR A 30 12.05 -6.36 -15.15
N SER A 31 10.86 -6.95 -15.32
CA SER A 31 9.94 -6.64 -16.43
C SER A 31 8.67 -5.94 -15.97
N ALA A 32 8.71 -5.29 -14.81
CA ALA A 32 7.55 -4.59 -14.27
C ALA A 32 7.18 -3.39 -15.15
N GLU A 33 5.88 -3.22 -15.38
CA GLU A 33 5.33 -2.00 -15.97
C GLU A 33 5.78 -0.78 -15.17
N ARG A 34 6.07 0.32 -15.88
CA ARG A 34 6.39 1.61 -15.30
C ARG A 34 5.43 2.65 -15.85
N ILE A 35 4.88 3.49 -14.98
CA ILE A 35 4.12 4.68 -15.35
C ILE A 35 4.97 5.89 -14.94
N GLY A 36 5.33 6.71 -15.92
CA GLY A 36 6.32 7.76 -15.73
C GLY A 36 7.68 7.17 -15.29
N ARG A 37 8.18 7.62 -14.14
CA ARG A 37 9.51 7.27 -13.63
C ARG A 37 9.53 6.04 -12.73
N TYR A 38 8.39 5.55 -12.29
CA TYR A 38 8.30 4.57 -11.22
C TYR A 38 7.62 3.28 -11.69
N ILE A 39 7.93 2.18 -11.01
CA ILE A 39 7.20 0.92 -11.17
C ILE A 39 5.73 1.19 -10.85
N SER A 40 4.84 0.72 -11.72
CA SER A 40 3.40 0.98 -11.59
C SER A 40 2.83 0.34 -10.34
N ASP A 41 1.79 0.96 -9.79
CA ASP A 41 1.03 0.44 -8.66
C ASP A 41 0.45 -0.94 -8.99
N ARG A 42 0.01 -1.14 -10.24
CA ARG A 42 -0.42 -2.44 -10.76
C ARG A 42 0.69 -3.49 -10.67
N ALA A 43 1.91 -3.17 -11.08
CA ALA A 43 3.03 -4.10 -11.02
C ALA A 43 3.43 -4.44 -9.57
N VAL A 44 3.38 -3.46 -8.66
CA VAL A 44 3.53 -3.72 -7.21
C VAL A 44 2.47 -4.69 -6.70
N GLY A 45 1.20 -4.45 -7.07
CA GLY A 45 0.09 -5.30 -6.70
C GLY A 45 0.23 -6.73 -7.21
N GLN A 46 0.69 -6.92 -8.46
CA GLN A 46 0.93 -8.25 -9.01
C GLN A 46 1.97 -9.02 -8.19
N VAL A 47 3.12 -8.39 -7.89
CA VAL A 47 4.17 -9.01 -7.05
C VAL A 47 3.64 -9.31 -5.65
N LEU A 48 2.92 -8.37 -5.02
CA LEU A 48 2.29 -8.56 -3.72
C LEU A 48 1.36 -9.78 -3.71
N LEU A 49 0.45 -9.88 -4.68
CA LEU A 49 -0.51 -10.96 -4.78
C LEU A 49 0.17 -12.31 -5.06
N ASP A 50 1.20 -12.34 -5.90
CA ASP A 50 1.97 -13.56 -6.15
C ASP A 50 2.69 -14.04 -4.88
N ARG A 51 3.23 -13.12 -4.08
CA ARG A 51 3.83 -13.44 -2.77
C ARG A 51 2.79 -13.89 -1.74
N ILE A 52 1.59 -13.30 -1.73
CA ILE A 52 0.47 -13.74 -0.88
C ILE A 52 0.06 -15.18 -1.25
N ARG A 53 -0.09 -15.49 -2.53
CA ARG A 53 -0.45 -16.84 -3.03
C ARG A 53 0.60 -17.88 -2.69
N GLN A 54 1.88 -17.51 -2.74
CA GLN A 54 3.00 -18.39 -2.38
C GLN A 54 3.14 -18.58 -0.87
N SER A 55 2.56 -17.71 -0.04
CA SER A 55 2.62 -17.85 1.41
C SER A 55 1.58 -18.84 1.93
N GLY A 56 2.05 -20.01 2.37
CA GLY A 56 1.24 -21.05 3.01
C GLY A 56 1.00 -20.85 4.51
N ARG A 57 1.37 -19.69 5.07
CA ARG A 57 1.20 -19.37 6.50
C ARG A 57 0.55 -17.98 6.67
N PRO A 58 -0.03 -17.67 7.85
CA PRO A 58 -0.34 -16.29 8.20
C PRO A 58 0.93 -15.43 8.07
N SER A 59 0.83 -14.30 7.38
CA SER A 59 1.98 -13.43 7.07
C SER A 59 1.56 -11.98 7.02
N LEU A 60 2.44 -11.10 7.48
CA LEU A 60 2.31 -9.66 7.29
C LEU A 60 2.97 -9.29 5.97
N PHE A 61 2.20 -8.73 5.05
CA PHE A 61 2.71 -8.07 3.85
C PHE A 61 2.58 -6.57 3.99
N TYR A 62 3.65 -5.85 3.68
CA TYR A 62 3.67 -4.39 3.73
C TYR A 62 4.25 -3.85 2.43
N ALA A 63 3.42 -3.19 1.63
CA ALA A 63 3.79 -2.63 0.34
C ALA A 63 3.76 -1.09 0.41
N VAL A 64 4.85 -0.47 -0.04
CA VAL A 64 4.94 0.98 -0.22
C VAL A 64 5.02 1.24 -1.71
N THR A 65 4.00 1.89 -2.28
CA THR A 65 3.97 2.28 -3.69
C THR A 65 4.83 3.51 -3.95
N MET A 66 5.08 3.81 -5.23
CA MET A 66 5.86 4.97 -5.67
C MET A 66 5.26 5.68 -6.87
N GLU A 67 4.25 5.12 -7.54
CA GLU A 67 3.76 5.67 -8.81
C GLU A 67 3.24 7.09 -8.66
N ASN A 68 2.54 7.37 -7.57
CA ASN A 68 2.01 8.69 -7.27
C ASN A 68 3.08 9.68 -6.83
N HIS A 69 4.37 9.31 -6.75
CA HIS A 69 5.43 10.21 -6.37
C HIS A 69 5.72 11.21 -7.51
N GLY A 70 5.89 12.48 -7.14
CA GLY A 70 6.17 13.55 -8.11
C GLY A 70 7.52 13.41 -8.83
N PRO A 71 7.79 14.29 -9.81
CA PRO A 71 7.01 15.48 -10.14
C PRO A 71 5.76 15.19 -10.97
N TRP A 72 4.69 15.94 -10.72
CA TRP A 72 3.46 15.95 -11.51
C TRP A 72 3.40 17.21 -12.38
N THR A 73 2.81 17.11 -13.58
CA THR A 73 2.66 18.27 -14.48
C THR A 73 1.58 19.23 -13.99
N ASP A 74 0.47 18.69 -13.49
CA ASP A 74 -0.70 19.40 -12.98
C ASP A 74 -1.53 18.47 -12.08
N ILE A 75 -2.73 18.93 -11.67
CA ILE A 75 -3.65 18.15 -10.84
C ILE A 75 -4.21 16.94 -11.58
N ASP A 76 -4.44 17.04 -12.90
CA ASP A 76 -5.04 15.95 -13.68
C ASP A 76 -4.06 14.79 -13.82
N ASN A 77 -2.77 15.08 -14.05
CA ASN A 77 -1.71 14.07 -14.03
C ASN A 77 -1.57 13.40 -12.64
N TYR A 78 -1.71 14.14 -11.54
CA TYR A 78 -1.76 13.52 -10.21
C TYR A 78 -2.98 12.61 -10.04
N LEU A 79 -4.16 13.04 -10.50
CA LEU A 79 -5.39 12.26 -10.40
C LEU A 79 -5.32 10.97 -11.22
N GLU A 80 -4.66 10.97 -12.38
CA GLU A 80 -4.40 9.74 -13.16
C GLU A 80 -3.68 8.68 -12.33
N HIS A 81 -2.65 9.07 -11.59
CA HIS A 81 -1.93 8.18 -10.69
C HIS A 81 -2.79 7.72 -9.50
N VAL A 82 -3.62 8.61 -8.93
CA VAL A 82 -4.61 8.23 -7.90
C VAL A 82 -5.60 7.19 -8.43
N TYR A 83 -6.06 7.31 -9.68
CA TYR A 83 -6.90 6.30 -10.31
C TYR A 83 -6.19 4.94 -10.45
N ASN A 84 -4.87 4.92 -10.70
CA ASN A 84 -4.10 3.68 -10.73
C ASN A 84 -3.97 3.05 -9.34
N SER A 85 -3.83 3.84 -8.28
CA SER A 85 -3.88 3.35 -6.89
C SER A 85 -5.26 2.77 -6.52
N ASP A 86 -6.35 3.37 -6.99
CA ASP A 86 -7.71 2.84 -6.81
C ASP A 86 -7.88 1.47 -7.50
N ARG A 87 -7.35 1.33 -8.72
CA ARG A 87 -7.32 0.04 -9.43
C ARG A 87 -6.47 -1.01 -8.71
N LEU A 88 -5.34 -0.61 -8.12
CA LEU A 88 -4.54 -1.49 -7.26
C LEU A 88 -5.37 -1.97 -6.05
N LEU A 89 -6.06 -1.06 -5.36
CA LEU A 89 -6.90 -1.42 -4.22
C LEU A 89 -7.99 -2.42 -4.63
N GLY A 90 -8.72 -2.16 -5.72
CA GLY A 90 -9.72 -3.09 -6.25
C GLY A 90 -9.14 -4.46 -6.58
N MET A 91 -8.01 -4.51 -7.28
CA MET A 91 -7.33 -5.77 -7.63
C MET A 91 -6.89 -6.57 -6.39
N VAL A 92 -6.44 -5.89 -5.33
CA VAL A 92 -6.03 -6.54 -4.07
C VAL A 92 -7.25 -7.09 -3.34
N ILE A 93 -8.33 -6.30 -3.22
CA ILE A 93 -9.58 -6.75 -2.57
C ILE A 93 -10.12 -7.98 -3.28
N GLU A 94 -10.28 -7.92 -4.61
CA GLU A 94 -10.83 -9.00 -5.41
C GLU A 94 -9.99 -10.29 -5.27
N SER A 95 -8.66 -10.19 -5.35
CA SER A 95 -7.80 -11.36 -5.18
C SER A 95 -7.74 -11.89 -3.75
N LEU A 96 -7.98 -11.07 -2.72
CA LEU A 96 -8.05 -11.52 -1.34
C LEU A 96 -9.37 -12.24 -1.07
N ASP A 97 -10.49 -11.68 -1.55
CA ASP A 97 -11.81 -12.31 -1.46
C ASP A 97 -11.82 -13.67 -2.18
N ASP A 98 -11.29 -13.73 -3.41
CA ASP A 98 -11.18 -14.97 -4.21
C ASP A 98 -10.24 -16.02 -3.58
N SER A 99 -9.34 -15.60 -2.69
CA SER A 99 -8.40 -16.55 -2.06
C SER A 99 -9.06 -17.49 -1.05
N GLY A 100 -10.25 -17.11 -0.55
CA GLY A 100 -10.95 -17.83 0.53
C GLY A 100 -10.20 -17.82 1.86
N ARG A 101 -9.16 -17.00 2.01
CA ARG A 101 -8.36 -16.86 3.24
C ARG A 101 -8.89 -15.70 4.08
N ASP A 102 -8.75 -15.86 5.38
CA ASP A 102 -8.90 -14.76 6.33
C ASP A 102 -7.85 -13.67 6.07
N TYR A 103 -8.30 -12.41 5.99
CA TYR A 103 -7.44 -11.26 5.79
C TYR A 103 -7.89 -10.03 6.58
N VAL A 104 -6.90 -9.19 6.88
CA VAL A 104 -7.09 -7.78 7.23
C VAL A 104 -6.25 -6.97 6.25
N LEU A 105 -6.90 -6.06 5.53
CA LEU A 105 -6.27 -5.14 4.59
C LEU A 105 -6.34 -3.73 5.15
N ALA A 106 -5.20 -3.06 5.23
CA ALA A 106 -5.13 -1.61 5.45
C ALA A 106 -4.51 -0.95 4.22
N PHE A 107 -5.17 0.08 3.71
CA PHE A 107 -4.69 0.90 2.59
C PHE A 107 -4.82 2.36 2.97
N PHE A 108 -3.73 3.12 2.93
CA PHE A 108 -3.71 4.49 3.44
C PHE A 108 -2.71 5.37 2.68
N GLY A 109 -3.03 6.66 2.54
CA GLY A 109 -2.08 7.65 2.05
C GLY A 109 -1.10 8.07 3.14
N ASP A 110 0.17 8.23 2.79
CA ASP A 110 1.24 8.63 3.72
C ASP A 110 1.25 10.15 3.97
N HIS A 111 1.08 10.95 2.91
CA HIS A 111 0.94 12.40 2.99
C HIS A 111 0.26 12.99 1.75
N ARG A 112 -0.10 14.28 1.83
CA ARG A 112 -0.65 15.01 0.67
C ARG A 112 0.42 15.28 -0.39
N PRO A 113 0.07 15.36 -1.68
CA PRO A 113 1.03 15.68 -2.73
C PRO A 113 1.54 17.11 -2.58
N ALA A 114 2.81 17.33 -2.91
CA ALA A 114 3.42 18.66 -2.95
C ALA A 114 3.11 19.42 -4.25
N LEU A 115 1.83 19.43 -4.66
CA LEU A 115 1.37 20.16 -5.84
C LEU A 115 1.33 21.67 -5.57
N ARG A 116 1.65 22.47 -6.59
CA ARG A 116 1.53 23.93 -6.49
C ARG A 116 0.07 24.30 -6.20
N ASN A 117 -0.16 25.17 -5.21
CA ASN A 117 -1.48 25.60 -4.75
C ASN A 117 -2.34 24.54 -4.05
N VAL A 118 -1.77 23.38 -3.70
CA VAL A 118 -2.38 22.41 -2.78
C VAL A 118 -1.63 22.45 -1.46
N ALA A 119 -2.36 22.47 -0.33
CA ALA A 119 -1.71 22.43 0.98
C ALA A 119 -0.98 21.09 1.17
N SER A 120 0.34 21.15 1.36
CA SER A 120 1.19 19.97 1.56
C SER A 120 1.00 19.28 2.91
N ARG A 121 0.31 19.93 3.86
CA ARG A 121 -0.08 19.36 5.15
C ARG A 121 -1.58 19.13 5.21
N GLY A 122 -1.97 18.02 5.84
CA GLY A 122 -3.35 17.71 6.15
C GLY A 122 -3.61 16.21 6.11
N GLU A 123 -4.89 15.87 6.20
CA GLU A 123 -5.38 14.50 6.27
C GLU A 123 -5.23 13.77 4.92
N THR A 124 -5.02 12.46 5.00
CA THR A 124 -5.03 11.49 3.90
C THR A 124 -6.09 10.42 4.18
N PRO A 125 -6.72 9.85 3.14
CA PRO A 125 -7.69 8.79 3.32
C PRO A 125 -7.02 7.49 3.75
N PHE A 126 -7.77 6.65 4.45
CA PHE A 126 -7.43 5.26 4.71
C PHE A 126 -8.69 4.39 4.67
N VAL A 127 -8.51 3.09 4.46
CA VAL A 127 -9.53 2.07 4.63
C VAL A 127 -8.93 0.86 5.36
N ILE A 128 -9.73 0.26 6.23
CA ILE A 128 -9.45 -1.06 6.83
C ILE A 128 -10.59 -2.00 6.44
N LEU A 129 -10.26 -3.09 5.77
CA LEU A 129 -11.20 -4.14 5.37
C LEU A 129 -10.80 -5.47 6.00
N ARG A 130 -11.77 -6.31 6.31
CA ARG A 130 -11.54 -7.66 6.84
C ARG A 130 -12.70 -8.59 6.51
N ASN A 131 -12.42 -9.87 6.34
CA ASN A 131 -13.43 -10.91 6.13
C ASN A 131 -13.55 -11.92 7.30
N ILE A 132 -12.83 -11.66 8.40
CA ILE A 132 -12.68 -12.58 9.54
C ILE A 132 -13.88 -12.50 10.52
N ALA A 133 -14.68 -11.43 10.45
CA ALA A 133 -15.89 -11.24 11.25
C ALA A 133 -16.88 -10.31 10.54
N PRO A 134 -18.20 -10.40 10.82
CA PRO A 134 -19.18 -9.47 10.28
C PRO A 134 -18.79 -8.03 10.61
N THR A 135 -18.57 -7.22 9.59
CA THR A 135 -18.33 -5.78 9.76
C THR A 135 -19.66 -5.05 9.80
N SER A 136 -19.94 -4.35 10.90
CA SER A 136 -20.87 -3.23 10.85
C SER A 136 -20.22 -2.07 10.10
N SER A 137 -21.00 -1.38 9.27
CA SER A 137 -20.55 -0.12 8.66
C SER A 137 -20.20 0.86 9.78
N VAL A 138 -18.93 1.23 9.89
CA VAL A 138 -18.46 2.27 10.82
C VAL A 138 -18.52 3.61 10.08
N PRO A 139 -19.04 4.70 10.70
CA PRO A 139 -18.96 6.02 10.08
C PRO A 139 -17.50 6.42 9.84
N PRO A 140 -17.20 7.24 8.81
CA PRO A 140 -15.85 7.76 8.59
C PRO A 140 -15.31 8.48 9.82
N VAL A 141 -14.03 8.25 10.13
CA VAL A 141 -13.33 8.88 11.27
C VAL A 141 -12.01 9.50 10.81
N THR A 142 -11.65 10.63 11.43
CA THR A 142 -10.31 11.21 11.33
C THR A 142 -9.48 10.75 12.52
N VAL A 143 -8.33 10.16 12.25
CA VAL A 143 -7.44 9.61 13.27
C VAL A 143 -5.99 9.98 13.02
N SER A 144 -5.18 10.05 14.07
CA SER A 144 -3.72 10.11 13.97
C SER A 144 -3.15 8.77 13.49
N ALA A 145 -1.88 8.77 13.05
CA ALA A 145 -1.17 7.54 12.69
C ALA A 145 -1.10 6.53 13.87
N ALA A 146 -0.96 7.02 15.11
CA ALA A 146 -0.98 6.16 16.29
C ALA A 146 -2.36 5.52 16.50
N GLN A 147 -3.44 6.29 16.33
CA GLN A 147 -4.80 5.74 16.42
C GLN A 147 -5.11 4.77 15.26
N LEU A 148 -4.59 5.01 14.06
CA LEU A 148 -4.68 4.06 12.95
C LEU A 148 -4.00 2.73 13.29
N ASN A 149 -2.84 2.76 13.95
CA ASN A 149 -2.18 1.57 14.46
C ASN A 149 -3.06 0.80 15.47
N GLU A 150 -3.70 1.49 16.42
CA GLU A 150 -4.62 0.84 17.37
C GLU A 150 -5.82 0.19 16.67
N LEU A 151 -6.39 0.85 15.64
CA LEU A 151 -7.48 0.29 14.84
C LEU A 151 -7.03 -0.96 14.08
N LEU A 152 -5.81 -0.95 13.51
CA LEU A 152 -5.25 -2.10 12.81
C LEU A 152 -5.01 -3.29 13.76
N ILE A 153 -4.44 -3.05 14.94
CA ILE A 153 -4.25 -4.09 15.96
C ILE A 153 -5.61 -4.68 16.34
N THR A 154 -6.60 -3.84 16.62
CA THR A 154 -7.96 -4.28 16.95
C THR A 154 -8.56 -5.12 15.82
N ALA A 155 -8.39 -4.71 14.56
CA ALA A 155 -8.92 -5.43 13.41
C ALA A 155 -8.31 -6.83 13.23
N ILE A 156 -7.05 -7.02 13.65
CA ILE A 156 -6.33 -8.30 13.60
C ILE A 156 -6.71 -9.21 14.78
N THR A 157 -6.96 -8.65 15.97
CA THR A 157 -7.15 -9.43 17.21
C THR A 157 -8.61 -9.71 17.59
N SER A 158 -9.58 -9.13 16.88
CA SER A 158 -11.03 -9.28 17.16
C SER A 158 -11.77 -9.98 16.05
#